data_AF-A0A2E0H6B6-F1
#
_entry.id   AF-A0A2E0H6B6-F1
#
_cell.length_a   1.000
_cell.length_b   1.000
_cell.length_c   1.000
_cell.angle_alpha   90.00
_cell.angle_beta   90.00
_cell.angle_gamma   90.00
#
_symmetry.space_group_name_H-M   'P 1'
#
loop_
_entity.id
_entity.type
_entity.pdbx_description
1 polymer ?
#
loop_
_entity_poly.entity_id
_entity_poly.type
_entity_poly.pdbx_seq_one_letter_code
_entity_poly.pdbx_strand_id
1 'polypeptide(L)'
;LGKLRIGENVPEIFEADISVELTNQSCLKIAIETCEEARDYVSREILKTILEDTEEHIDWIETQQSRIEKVSLQNFLQEEMYSD
;
A
#
# COMPACT_ATOMS: atom_id res chain seq x y z
N LEU A 1 5.64 15.37 9.98
CA LEU A 1 4.42 14.83 9.34
C LEU A 1 4.39 15.34 7.91
N GLY A 2 4.38 14.41 6.93
CA GLY A 2 4.42 14.74 5.50
C GLY A 2 3.14 15.39 4.98
N LYS A 3 3.13 15.80 3.71
CA LYS A 3 1.94 16.33 3.06
C LYS A 3 0.88 15.23 2.94
N LEU A 4 -0.33 15.51 3.40
CA LEU A 4 -1.48 14.61 3.22
C LEU A 4 -1.85 14.59 1.72
N ARG A 5 -1.90 13.40 1.13
CA ARG A 5 -2.39 13.18 -0.24
C ARG A 5 -3.80 12.62 -0.12
N ILE A 6 -4.78 13.36 -0.62
CA ILE A 6 -6.19 12.96 -0.63
C ILE A 6 -6.64 12.99 -2.08
N GLY A 7 -7.06 11.84 -2.60
CA GLY A 7 -7.62 11.75 -3.94
C GLY A 7 -9.07 12.22 -3.98
N GLU A 8 -9.46 12.89 -5.07
CA GLU A 8 -10.83 13.37 -5.29
C GLU A 8 -11.66 12.42 -6.18
N ASN A 9 -10.99 11.42 -6.76
CA ASN A 9 -11.59 10.35 -7.54
C ASN A 9 -10.82 9.04 -7.35
N VAL A 10 -11.40 7.91 -7.77
CA VAL A 10 -10.83 6.57 -7.53
C VAL A 10 -9.39 6.41 -8.05
N PRO A 11 -9.03 6.87 -9.27
CA PRO A 11 -7.63 6.88 -9.71
C PRO A 11 -6.69 7.65 -8.76
N GLU A 12 -7.07 8.87 -8.37
CA GLU A 12 -6.26 9.68 -7.45
C GLU A 12 -6.15 9.07 -6.05
N ILE A 13 -7.19 8.35 -5.59
CA ILE A 13 -7.15 7.61 -4.33
C ILE A 13 -6.09 6.51 -4.41
N PHE A 14 -6.11 5.69 -5.46
CA PHE A 14 -5.07 4.66 -5.64
C PHE A 14 -3.66 5.24 -5.79
N GLU A 15 -3.49 6.39 -6.46
CA GLU A 15 -2.21 7.09 -6.54
C GLU A 15 -1.73 7.66 -5.20
N ALA A 16 -2.67 8.16 -4.38
CA ALA A 16 -2.36 8.63 -3.03
C ALA A 16 -1.94 7.46 -2.14
N ASP A 17 -2.69 6.36 -2.16
CA ASP A 17 -2.46 5.17 -1.33
C ASP A 17 -1.14 4.49 -1.69
N ILE A 18 -0.89 4.22 -2.98
CA ILE A 18 0.37 3.57 -3.41
C ILE A 18 1.59 4.42 -3.01
N SER A 19 1.49 5.75 -3.05
CA SER A 19 2.58 6.61 -2.62
C SER A 19 2.87 6.50 -1.13
N VAL A 20 1.84 6.32 -0.30
CA VAL A 20 2.01 6.13 1.14
C VAL A 20 2.61 4.75 1.38
N GLU A 21 2.11 3.71 0.72
CA GLU A 21 2.62 2.35 0.94
C GLU A 21 4.06 2.16 0.50
N LEU A 22 4.49 2.73 -0.63
CA LEU A 22 5.91 2.70 -1.03
C LEU A 22 6.81 3.44 -0.02
N THR A 23 6.28 4.48 0.63
CA THR A 23 7.00 5.18 1.71
C THR A 23 7.08 4.30 2.95
N ASN A 24 5.97 3.69 3.36
CA ASN A 24 5.89 2.78 4.50
C ASN A 24 6.85 1.59 4.31
N GLN A 25 6.80 0.93 3.16
CA GLN A 25 7.67 -0.19 2.82
C GLN A 25 9.14 0.18 2.97
N SER A 26 9.54 1.34 2.43
CA SER A 26 10.91 1.84 2.56
C SER A 26 11.30 2.10 4.01
N CYS A 27 10.43 2.75 4.79
CA CYS A 27 10.65 3.00 6.21
C CYS A 27 10.75 1.71 7.04
N LEU A 28 9.90 0.72 6.76
CA LEU A 28 9.88 -0.57 7.44
C LEU A 28 11.16 -1.35 7.17
N LYS A 29 11.65 -1.38 5.92
CA LYS A 29 12.92 -2.04 5.56
C LYS A 29 14.11 -1.47 6.36
N ILE A 30 14.18 -0.13 6.48
CA ILE A 30 15.21 0.55 7.30
C ILE A 30 15.04 0.24 8.80
N ALA A 31 13.80 0.26 9.30
CA ALA A 31 13.52 0.01 10.71
C ALA A 31 13.84 -1.45 11.12
N ILE A 32 13.56 -2.42 10.24
CA ILE A 32 13.91 -3.83 10.42
C ILE A 32 15.43 -4.01 10.52
N GLU A 33 16.19 -3.39 9.61
CA GLU A 33 17.66 -3.39 9.66
C GLU A 33 18.17 -2.80 10.98
N THR A 34 17.61 -1.66 11.40
CA THR A 34 17.95 -1.01 12.68
C THR A 34 17.68 -1.91 13.88
N CYS A 35 16.55 -2.64 13.90
CA CYS A 35 16.23 -3.58 14.97
C CYS A 35 17.19 -4.77 14.99
N GLU A 36 17.58 -5.29 13.81
CA GLU A 36 18.54 -6.38 13.69
C GLU A 36 19.93 -5.98 14.24
N GLU A 37 20.43 -4.79 13.88
CA GLU A 37 21.70 -4.26 14.39
C GLU A 37 21.70 -4.09 15.91
N ALA A 38 20.57 -3.66 16.48
CA ALA A 38 20.38 -3.50 17.92
C ALA A 38 20.07 -4.83 18.65
N ARG A 39 19.93 -5.95 17.93
CA ARG A 39 19.47 -7.25 18.44
C ARG A 39 18.09 -7.21 19.11
N ASP A 40 17.23 -6.28 18.67
CA ASP A 40 15.82 -6.21 19.07
C ASP A 40 14.96 -7.09 18.17
N TYR A 41 14.94 -8.39 18.46
CA TYR A 41 14.26 -9.36 17.62
C TYR A 41 12.74 -9.31 17.72
N VAL A 42 12.18 -8.81 18.82
CA VAL A 42 10.72 -8.74 19.00
C VAL A 42 10.14 -7.60 18.16
N SER A 43 10.73 -6.41 18.23
CA SER A 43 10.33 -5.30 17.37
C SER A 43 10.56 -5.65 15.89
N ARG A 44 11.69 -6.28 15.56
CA ARG A 44 11.97 -6.73 14.20
C ARG A 44 10.87 -7.62 13.63
N GLU A 45 10.40 -8.60 14.41
CA GLU A 45 9.38 -9.53 13.92
C GLU A 45 8.02 -8.85 13.73
N ILE A 46 7.64 -7.95 14.63
CA ILE A 46 6.42 -7.13 14.47
C ILE A 46 6.52 -6.29 13.19
N LEU A 47 7.65 -5.63 12.96
CA LEU A 47 7.85 -4.81 11.77
C LEU A 47 7.86 -5.63 10.47
N LYS A 48 8.34 -6.88 10.51
CA LYS A 48 8.25 -7.81 9.38
C LYS A 48 6.81 -8.16 9.03
N THR A 49 5.96 -8.45 10.01
CA THR A 49 4.54 -8.70 9.75
C THR A 49 3.86 -7.48 9.14
N ILE A 50 4.16 -6.27 9.63
CA ILE A 50 3.63 -5.03 9.04
C ILE A 50 4.15 -4.84 7.61
N LEU A 51 5.41 -5.19 7.33
CA LEU A 51 5.98 -5.13 5.98
C LEU A 51 5.29 -6.11 5.03
N GLU A 52 4.99 -7.33 5.49
CA GLU A 52 4.23 -8.32 4.71
C GLU A 52 2.83 -7.76 4.35
N ASP A 53 2.08 -7.25 5.33
CA ASP A 53 0.78 -6.60 5.09
C ASP A 53 0.88 -5.40 4.12
N THR A 54 1.96 -4.61 4.24
CA THR A 54 2.23 -3.45 3.36
C THR A 54 2.47 -3.91 1.92
N GLU A 55 3.23 -4.99 1.72
CA GLU A 55 3.53 -5.52 0.39
C GLU A 55 2.32 -6.20 -0.25
N GLU A 56 1.46 -6.86 0.54
CA GLU A 56 0.16 -7.35 0.07
C GLU A 56 -0.77 -6.20 -0.36
N HIS A 57 -0.77 -5.08 0.37
CA HIS A 57 -1.58 -3.93 -0.01
C HIS A 57 -1.08 -3.26 -1.30
N ILE A 58 0.24 -3.16 -1.48
CA ILE A 58 0.85 -2.68 -2.74
C ILE A 58 0.38 -3.53 -3.92
N ASP A 59 0.48 -4.86 -3.82
CA ASP A 59 0.06 -5.78 -4.88
C ASP A 59 -1.43 -5.65 -5.21
N TRP A 60 -2.26 -5.50 -4.18
CA TRP A 60 -3.69 -5.28 -4.37
C TRP A 60 -3.98 -3.97 -5.12
N ILE A 61 -3.32 -2.86 -4.75
CA ILE A 61 -3.51 -1.56 -5.41
C ILE A 61 -3.05 -1.62 -6.88
N GLU A 62 -1.88 -2.20 -7.14
CA GLU A 62 -1.37 -2.37 -8.51
C GLU A 62 -2.31 -3.24 -9.37
N THR A 63 -2.89 -4.27 -8.76
CA THR A 63 -3.93 -5.08 -9.41
C THR A 63 -5.16 -4.24 -9.75
N GLN A 64 -5.63 -3.35 -8.87
CA GLN A 64 -6.77 -2.48 -9.15
C GLN A 64 -6.46 -1.49 -10.29
N GLN A 65 -5.28 -0.87 -10.27
CA GLN A 65 -4.83 0.00 -11.34
C GLN A 65 -4.78 -0.75 -12.68
N SER A 66 -4.24 -1.97 -12.70
CA SER A 66 -4.22 -2.83 -13.89
C SER A 66 -5.63 -3.21 -14.38
N ARG A 67 -6.58 -3.46 -13.46
CA ARG A 67 -8.00 -3.69 -13.82
C ARG A 67 -8.57 -2.46 -14.51
N ILE A 68 -8.39 -1.26 -13.94
CA ILE A 68 -8.87 0.00 -14.53
C ILE A 68 -8.33 0.18 -15.96
N GLU A 69 -7.04 -0.08 -16.18
CA GLU A 69 -6.42 0.02 -17.51
C GLU A 69 -7.04 -0.97 -18.52
N LYS A 70 -7.33 -2.20 -18.08
CA LYS A 70 -7.85 -3.27 -18.95
C LYS A 70 -9.33 -3.10 -19.29
N VAL A 71 -10.15 -2.66 -18.33
CA VAL A 71 -11.61 -2.66 -18.48
C VAL A 71 -12.22 -1.26 -18.58
N SER A 72 -11.43 -0.20 -18.45
CA SER A 72 -11.86 1.20 -18.24
C SER A 72 -12.39 1.49 -16.83
N LEU A 73 -12.26 2.76 -16.42
CA LEU A 73 -12.72 3.23 -15.12
C LEU A 73 -14.22 3.01 -14.91
N GLN A 74 -15.05 3.23 -15.93
CA GLN A 74 -16.50 3.10 -15.81
C GLN A 74 -16.92 1.65 -15.49
N ASN A 75 -16.32 0.66 -16.16
CA ASN A 75 -16.65 -0.74 -15.91
C ASN A 75 -16.10 -1.22 -14.57
N PHE A 76 -14.89 -0.78 -14.19
CA PHE A 76 -14.33 -1.03 -12.86
C PHE A 76 -15.28 -0.52 -11.78
N LEU A 77 -15.72 0.74 -11.87
CA LEU A 77 -16.64 1.33 -10.90
C LEU A 77 -17.99 0.61 -10.85
N GLN A 78 -18.49 0.12 -11.98
CA GLN A 78 -19.73 -0.65 -12.02
C GLN A 78 -19.61 -1.98 -11.26
N GLU A 79 -18.47 -2.66 -11.35
CA GLU A 79 -18.21 -3.92 -10.63
C GLU A 79 -18.20 -3.69 -9.11
N GLU A 80 -17.54 -2.61 -8.66
CA GLU A 80 -17.42 -2.27 -7.23
C GLU A 80 -18.72 -1.75 -6.59
N MET A 81 -19.81 -1.57 -7.35
CA MET A 81 -21.12 -1.20 -6.80
C MET A 81 -21.85 -2.37 -6.13
N TYR A 82 -21.51 -3.60 -6.49
CA TYR A 82 -22.27 -4.80 -6.11
C TYR A 82 -21.48 -5.78 -5.24
N SER A 83 -20.35 -5.34 -4.69
CA SER A 83 -19.54 -6.11 -3.76
C SER A 83 -20.28 -6.29 -2.43
N ASP A 84 -20.56 -7.55 -2.04
CA ASP A 84 -21.05 -7.94 -0.70
C ASP A 84 -19.93 -7.87 0.35
#